data_AF-A0A085BPF5-F1
#
_entry.id   AF-A0A085BPF5-F1
#
_cell.length_a   1.000
_cell.length_b   1.000
_cell.length_c   1.000
_cell.angle_alpha   90.00
_cell.angle_beta   90.00
_cell.angle_gamma   90.00
#
_symmetry.space_group_name_H-M   'P 1'
#
loop_
_entity.id
_entity.type
_entity.pdbx_description
1 polymer ?
#
loop_
_entity_poly.entity_id
_entity_poly.type
_entity_poly.pdbx_seq_one_letter_code
_entity_poly.pdbx_strand_id
1 'polypeptide(L)'
;MKYYFKIFLLSVGIGVVNILMYLFLLQFQILHNSSYVPQEAFDVFLILVAIPIQFLIVALVAYVSKKNKQAVLITSALFVVACLLLILINTKEERSTFNNEQVYRNTEKYDYQQGIATPEGYPIKLLSNSKFTLAVKGNRNPYTLLETGKVYSTNWGNSESTFKSSEDGDVVLPDSLKLYWYSFLENKYYGLSAKLDKIKISNYFKKGYQRDMSGNFARLIIAKYQDLNAGIAPGGDVVLWISGASETREISVFKATEMNINQFKGEDIVKADEIKKVLSDNCECKENLQSRRIDHHNQKIPFGIWTNQYREKYNWKVDISSINSSKSELKFYFYNGERYSLFNEDAVNNNYRNKVVPSDIIFIFIQNGKKYKAFFEFDEDEIYSYFNNLSQANPNAPIDIILNINPDLSQATVKLKSKNRTLDFVKMKTLRIRKFKD
;
A
#
# COMPACT_ATOMS: atom_id res chain seq x y z
N MET A 1 -24.68 61.39 28.82
CA MET A 1 -25.32 60.64 27.72
C MET A 1 -24.68 60.88 26.35
N LYS A 2 -24.59 62.14 25.85
CA LYS A 2 -24.08 62.44 24.50
C LYS A 2 -22.65 61.96 24.18
N TYR A 3 -21.75 61.88 25.17
CA TYR A 3 -20.36 61.46 24.94
C TYR A 3 -20.20 59.94 24.74
N TYR A 4 -20.80 59.12 25.62
CA TYR A 4 -20.76 57.66 25.49
C TYR A 4 -21.57 57.17 24.27
N PHE A 5 -22.62 57.89 23.87
CA PHE A 5 -23.31 57.63 22.61
C PHE A 5 -22.39 57.82 21.39
N LYS A 6 -21.49 58.82 21.41
CA LYS A 6 -20.46 58.98 20.36
C LYS A 6 -19.43 57.85 20.37
N ILE A 7 -19.06 57.32 21.53
CA ILE A 7 -18.16 56.16 21.66
C ILE A 7 -18.82 54.89 21.14
N PHE A 8 -20.12 54.71 21.40
CA PHE A 8 -20.91 53.63 20.84
C PHE A 8 -20.94 53.69 19.30
N LEU A 9 -21.28 54.85 18.73
CA LEU A 9 -21.25 55.05 17.28
C LEU A 9 -19.86 54.84 16.67
N LEU A 10 -18.79 55.23 17.38
CA LEU A 10 -17.42 54.97 16.96
C LEU A 10 -17.12 53.46 16.91
N SER A 11 -17.58 52.71 17.91
CA SER A 11 -17.40 51.25 17.96
C SER A 11 -18.19 50.53 16.87
N VAL A 12 -19.41 50.99 16.59
CA VAL A 12 -20.19 50.53 15.42
C VAL A 12 -19.45 50.85 14.11
N GLY A 13 -18.89 52.06 13.98
CA GLY A 13 -18.09 52.46 12.82
C GLY A 13 -16.87 51.58 12.60
N ILE A 14 -16.15 51.22 13.68
CA ILE A 14 -15.04 50.25 13.64
C ILE A 14 -15.53 48.89 13.16
N GLY A 15 -16.66 48.41 13.70
CA GLY A 15 -17.28 47.15 13.26
C GLY A 15 -17.62 47.15 11.77
N VAL A 16 -18.21 48.24 11.25
CA VAL A 16 -18.52 48.40 9.82
C VAL A 16 -17.24 48.41 8.97
N VAL A 17 -16.20 49.14 9.39
CA VAL A 17 -14.90 49.15 8.70
C VAL A 17 -14.29 47.75 8.67
N ASN A 18 -14.34 47.02 9.79
CA ASN A 18 -13.82 45.65 9.86
C ASN A 18 -14.61 44.69 8.97
N ILE A 19 -15.94 44.80 8.88
CA ILE A 19 -16.77 44.02 7.95
C ILE A 19 -16.40 44.35 6.50
N LEU A 20 -16.29 45.63 6.14
CA LEU A 20 -15.93 46.04 4.78
C LEU A 20 -14.53 45.54 4.40
N MET A 21 -13.58 45.65 5.33
CA MET A 21 -12.22 45.15 5.16
C MET A 21 -12.18 43.63 5.00
N TYR A 22 -12.96 42.91 5.81
CA TYR A 22 -13.15 41.46 5.69
C TYR A 22 -13.71 41.07 4.32
N LEU A 23 -14.79 41.72 3.89
CA LEU A 23 -15.42 41.48 2.59
C LEU A 23 -14.51 41.86 1.40
N PHE A 24 -13.64 42.86 1.54
CA PHE A 24 -12.70 43.30 0.50
C PHE A 24 -11.48 42.38 0.38
N LEU A 25 -10.98 41.84 1.50
CA LEU A 25 -9.84 40.93 1.53
C LEU A 25 -10.22 39.50 1.13
N LEU A 26 -11.47 39.10 1.38
CA LEU A 26 -12.07 37.96 0.70
C LEU A 26 -12.25 38.34 -0.77
N GLN A 27 -11.35 37.89 -1.64
CA GLN A 27 -11.71 37.74 -3.05
C GLN A 27 -12.89 36.77 -3.09
N PHE A 28 -14.12 37.27 -3.21
CA PHE A 28 -15.34 36.49 -3.33
C PHE A 28 -15.18 35.44 -4.44
N GLN A 29 -14.84 34.21 -4.06
CA GLN A 29 -15.00 33.05 -4.93
C GLN A 29 -16.28 32.38 -4.48
N ILE A 30 -17.41 32.82 -5.04
CA ILE A 30 -18.71 32.17 -4.85
C ILE A 30 -18.57 30.76 -5.43
N LEU A 31 -18.40 29.77 -4.56
CA LEU A 31 -18.45 28.37 -4.93
C LEU A 31 -19.92 27.97 -5.08
N HIS A 32 -20.32 27.72 -6.33
CA HIS A 32 -21.56 27.00 -6.58
C HIS A 32 -21.45 25.59 -5.97
N ASN A 33 -22.41 25.21 -5.12
CA ASN A 33 -22.66 23.87 -4.57
C ASN A 33 -21.89 23.41 -3.30
N SER A 34 -21.46 24.30 -2.41
CA SER A 34 -21.16 23.86 -1.03
C SER A 34 -22.39 24.03 -0.13
N SER A 35 -22.93 22.94 0.42
CA SER A 35 -24.01 22.94 1.44
C SER A 35 -23.59 23.52 2.79
N TYR A 36 -22.43 24.16 2.86
CA TYR A 36 -21.93 24.84 4.04
C TYR A 36 -22.63 26.19 4.15
N VAL A 37 -23.18 26.51 5.33
CA VAL A 37 -23.29 27.91 5.73
C VAL A 37 -21.90 28.49 5.51
N PRO A 38 -21.74 29.55 4.71
CA PRO A 38 -20.42 30.11 4.45
C PRO A 38 -19.77 30.33 5.82
N GLN A 39 -18.64 29.68 6.08
CA GLN A 39 -17.84 29.93 7.28
C GLN A 39 -17.60 31.44 7.43
N GLU A 40 -17.63 32.13 6.30
CA GLU A 40 -17.59 33.56 6.14
C GLU A 40 -18.73 34.33 6.83
N ALA A 41 -19.92 33.76 6.96
CA ALA A 41 -21.05 34.35 7.69
C ALA A 41 -20.85 34.27 9.22
N PHE A 42 -20.12 33.25 9.69
CA PHE A 42 -19.76 33.12 11.10
C PHE A 42 -18.74 34.19 11.51
N ASP A 43 -17.78 34.53 10.65
CA ASP A 43 -16.82 35.60 10.93
C ASP A 43 -17.48 36.98 10.95
N VAL A 44 -18.42 37.26 10.05
CA VAL A 44 -19.24 38.50 10.11
C VAL A 44 -20.02 38.55 11.42
N PHE A 45 -20.60 37.43 11.87
CA PHE A 45 -21.27 37.33 13.16
C PHE A 45 -20.30 37.62 14.33
N LEU A 46 -19.10 37.06 14.33
CA LEU A 46 -18.08 37.34 15.35
C LEU A 46 -17.68 38.82 15.37
N ILE A 47 -17.53 39.46 14.21
CA ILE A 47 -17.25 40.91 14.13
C ILE A 47 -18.40 41.72 14.74
N LEU A 48 -19.66 41.32 14.50
CA LEU A 48 -20.83 41.99 15.10
C LEU A 48 -20.88 41.80 16.63
N VAL A 49 -20.58 40.60 17.13
CA VAL A 49 -20.51 40.31 18.57
C VAL A 49 -19.33 41.03 19.26
N ALA A 50 -18.28 41.39 18.52
CA ALA A 50 -17.16 42.17 19.04
C ALA A 50 -17.52 43.64 19.31
N ILE A 51 -18.54 44.21 18.67
CA ILE A 51 -18.90 45.65 18.79
C ILE A 51 -19.23 46.05 20.24
N PRO A 52 -20.09 45.32 21.00
CA PRO A 52 -20.33 45.61 22.41
C PRO A 52 -19.07 45.54 23.28
N ILE A 53 -18.19 44.57 23.03
CA ILE A 53 -16.95 44.38 23.79
C ILE A 53 -15.99 45.55 23.52
N GLN A 54 -15.83 45.92 22.25
CA GLN A 54 -15.05 47.09 21.83
C GLN A 54 -15.59 48.37 22.48
N PHE A 55 -16.91 48.55 22.50
CA PHE A 55 -17.53 49.69 23.17
C PHE A 55 -17.14 49.79 24.64
N LEU A 56 -17.20 48.69 25.39
CA LEU A 56 -16.82 48.66 26.80
C LEU A 56 -15.35 49.05 27.01
N ILE A 57 -14.45 48.52 26.17
CA ILE A 57 -13.01 48.82 26.27
C ILE A 57 -12.73 50.28 25.92
N VAL A 58 -13.31 50.81 24.84
CA VAL A 58 -13.12 52.22 24.46
C VAL A 58 -13.75 53.16 25.51
N ALA A 59 -14.90 52.79 26.09
CA ALA A 59 -15.52 53.54 27.17
C ALA A 59 -14.66 53.56 28.45
N LEU A 60 -14.03 52.43 28.79
CA LEU A 60 -13.08 52.33 29.91
C LEU A 60 -11.84 53.20 29.66
N VAL A 61 -11.25 53.13 28.47
CA VAL A 61 -10.10 53.97 28.08
C VAL A 61 -10.47 55.45 28.14
N ALA A 62 -11.66 55.82 27.66
CA ALA A 62 -12.15 57.19 27.73
C ALA A 62 -12.36 57.66 29.18
N TYR A 63 -12.76 56.77 30.09
CA TYR A 63 -12.90 57.06 31.51
C TYR A 63 -11.53 57.29 32.17
N VAL A 64 -10.60 56.34 32.02
CA VAL A 64 -9.26 56.38 32.62
C VAL A 64 -8.43 57.55 32.08
N SER A 65 -8.53 57.83 30.78
CA SER A 65 -7.80 58.94 30.13
C SER A 65 -8.43 60.32 30.33
N LYS A 66 -9.45 60.45 31.20
CA LYS A 66 -10.20 61.69 31.43
C LYS A 66 -10.73 62.31 30.11
N LYS A 67 -11.24 61.45 29.21
CA LYS A 67 -11.81 61.81 27.90
C LYS A 67 -10.82 62.41 26.91
N ASN A 68 -9.53 62.04 27.02
CA ASN A 68 -8.52 62.43 26.04
C ASN A 68 -8.86 61.87 24.65
N LYS A 69 -9.03 62.76 23.66
CA LYS A 69 -9.38 62.39 22.29
C LYS A 69 -8.31 61.52 21.61
N GLN A 70 -7.04 61.78 21.86
CA GLN A 70 -5.94 61.02 21.26
C GLN A 70 -5.91 59.58 21.78
N ALA A 71 -6.13 59.37 23.08
CA ALA A 71 -6.17 58.03 23.67
C ALA A 71 -7.31 57.19 23.08
N VAL A 72 -8.50 57.78 22.92
CA VAL A 72 -9.65 57.12 22.27
C VAL A 72 -9.35 56.78 20.81
N LEU A 73 -8.79 57.71 20.03
CA LEU A 73 -8.44 57.49 18.63
C LEU A 73 -7.38 56.40 18.44
N ILE A 74 -6.33 56.40 19.26
CA ILE A 74 -5.27 55.38 19.19
C ILE A 74 -5.84 54.00 19.50
N THR A 75 -6.64 53.86 20.56
CA THR A 75 -7.28 52.58 20.89
C THR A 75 -8.23 52.10 19.79
N SER A 76 -9.00 53.00 19.18
CA SER A 76 -9.86 52.69 18.04
C SER A 76 -9.07 52.22 16.82
N ALA A 77 -7.95 52.89 16.50
CA ALA A 77 -7.08 52.49 15.40
C ALA A 77 -6.43 51.11 15.67
N LEU A 78 -6.02 50.85 16.90
CA LEU A 78 -5.46 49.55 17.30
C LEU A 78 -6.46 48.42 17.12
N PHE A 79 -7.76 48.63 17.38
CA PHE A 79 -8.78 47.61 17.12
C PHE A 79 -8.93 47.27 15.63
N VAL A 80 -8.87 48.28 14.75
CA VAL A 80 -8.91 48.06 13.29
C VAL A 80 -7.67 47.29 12.84
N VAL A 81 -6.48 47.67 13.31
CA VAL A 81 -5.21 46.99 12.97
C VAL A 81 -5.18 45.56 13.50
N ALA A 82 -5.62 45.34 14.75
CA ALA A 82 -5.69 44.00 15.33
C ALA A 82 -6.67 43.10 14.56
N CYS A 83 -7.83 43.63 14.17
CA CYS A 83 -8.79 42.89 13.35
C CYS A 83 -8.21 42.57 11.96
N LEU A 84 -7.52 43.53 11.32
CA LEU A 84 -6.82 43.30 10.05
C LEU A 84 -5.79 42.18 10.17
N LEU A 85 -4.95 42.19 11.21
CA LEU A 85 -3.95 41.15 11.43
C LEU A 85 -4.58 39.77 11.63
N LEU A 86 -5.66 39.68 12.41
CA LEU A 86 -6.40 38.42 12.61
C LEU A 86 -7.01 37.89 11.31
N ILE A 87 -7.63 38.78 10.51
CA ILE A 87 -8.20 38.41 9.20
C ILE A 87 -7.09 37.92 8.26
N LEU A 88 -5.94 38.61 8.21
CA LEU A 88 -4.81 38.21 7.36
C LEU A 88 -4.21 36.85 7.76
N ILE A 89 -4.19 36.52 9.06
CA ILE A 89 -3.70 35.22 9.55
C ILE A 89 -4.68 34.10 9.17
N ASN A 90 -5.97 34.26 9.47
CA ASN A 90 -6.99 33.23 9.21
C ASN A 90 -7.17 32.97 7.70
N THR A 91 -7.24 34.03 6.89
CA THR A 91 -7.42 33.89 5.43
C THR A 91 -6.26 33.15 4.77
N LYS A 92 -5.02 33.24 5.31
CA LYS A 92 -3.88 32.50 4.78
C LYS A 92 -4.00 31.00 5.02
N GLU A 93 -4.41 30.61 6.23
CA GLU A 93 -4.60 29.20 6.60
C GLU A 93 -5.77 28.57 5.85
N GLU A 94 -6.89 29.29 5.74
CA GLU A 94 -8.07 28.84 4.99
C GLU A 94 -7.77 28.69 3.49
N ARG A 95 -7.09 29.66 2.87
CA ARG A 95 -6.64 29.54 1.47
C ARG A 95 -5.71 28.35 1.27
N SER A 96 -4.79 28.10 2.20
CA SER A 96 -3.91 26.93 2.13
C SER A 96 -4.70 25.63 2.21
N THR A 97 -5.67 25.56 3.10
CA THR A 97 -6.54 24.39 3.27
C THR A 97 -7.39 24.14 2.03
N PHE A 98 -8.01 25.19 1.49
CA PHE A 98 -8.78 25.11 0.25
C PHE A 98 -7.92 24.67 -0.94
N ASN A 99 -6.74 25.27 -1.12
CA ASN A 99 -5.82 24.90 -2.19
C ASN A 99 -5.40 23.43 -2.09
N ASN A 100 -5.08 22.95 -0.88
CA ASN A 100 -4.75 21.54 -0.64
C ASN A 100 -5.92 20.62 -0.98
N GLU A 101 -7.13 20.99 -0.59
CA GLU A 101 -8.35 20.23 -0.89
C GLU A 101 -8.63 20.18 -2.41
N GLN A 102 -8.41 21.28 -3.14
CA GLN A 102 -8.51 21.30 -4.61
C GLN A 102 -7.48 20.39 -5.26
N VAL A 103 -6.22 20.43 -4.80
CA VAL A 103 -5.17 19.52 -5.27
C VAL A 103 -5.55 18.07 -4.97
N TYR A 104 -6.02 17.77 -3.76
CA TYR A 104 -6.48 16.43 -3.39
C TYR A 104 -7.63 15.96 -4.27
N ARG A 105 -8.66 16.79 -4.51
CA ARG A 105 -9.80 16.46 -5.37
C ARG A 105 -9.38 16.14 -6.80
N ASN A 106 -8.46 16.92 -7.36
CA ASN A 106 -7.96 16.74 -8.73
C ASN A 106 -6.88 15.66 -8.84
N THR A 107 -6.35 15.15 -7.73
CA THR A 107 -5.38 14.06 -7.73
C THR A 107 -6.09 12.73 -7.97
N GLU A 108 -5.46 11.87 -8.78
CA GLU A 108 -5.91 10.53 -9.08
C GLU A 108 -6.01 9.66 -7.81
N LYS A 109 -7.10 8.88 -7.72
CA LYS A 109 -7.43 8.03 -6.56
C LYS A 109 -7.85 6.64 -7.01
N TYR A 110 -7.66 5.68 -6.12
CA TYR A 110 -8.03 4.29 -6.32
C TYR A 110 -8.58 3.69 -5.03
N ASP A 111 -9.44 2.68 -5.16
CA ASP A 111 -9.78 1.78 -4.08
C ASP A 111 -8.71 0.67 -3.99
N TYR A 112 -7.90 0.71 -2.93
CA TYR A 112 -6.89 -0.30 -2.63
C TYR A 112 -6.63 -0.50 -1.12
N GLN A 113 -6.16 -1.70 -0.78
CA GLN A 113 -5.78 -2.10 0.56
C GLN A 113 -4.26 -2.02 0.73
N GLN A 114 -3.82 -1.93 1.98
CA GLN A 114 -2.41 -2.00 2.34
C GLN A 114 -2.18 -3.21 3.22
N GLY A 115 -1.17 -4.01 2.88
CA GLY A 115 -0.92 -5.27 3.56
C GLY A 115 0.54 -5.51 3.91
N ILE A 116 0.74 -6.43 4.84
CA ILE A 116 2.05 -6.88 5.29
C ILE A 116 2.18 -8.36 5.04
N ALA A 117 3.31 -8.77 4.46
CA ALA A 117 3.65 -10.17 4.33
C ALA A 117 5.01 -10.46 4.97
N THR A 118 5.20 -11.67 5.45
CA THR A 118 6.48 -12.18 5.94
C THR A 118 6.77 -13.53 5.31
N PRO A 119 8.03 -13.93 5.16
CA PRO A 119 8.35 -15.33 4.90
C PRO A 119 7.80 -16.23 6.01
N GLU A 120 7.33 -17.42 5.64
CA GLU A 120 6.81 -18.39 6.59
C GLU A 120 7.90 -18.76 7.61
N GLY A 121 7.53 -18.80 8.90
CA GLY A 121 8.47 -19.10 9.98
C GLY A 121 9.37 -17.93 10.40
N TYR A 122 9.24 -16.74 9.80
CA TYR A 122 10.01 -15.54 10.15
C TYR A 122 9.11 -14.43 10.69
N PRO A 123 8.59 -14.56 11.91
CA PRO A 123 7.64 -13.60 12.46
C PRO A 123 8.29 -12.27 12.78
N ILE A 124 7.51 -11.20 12.61
CA ILE A 124 7.87 -9.84 13.01
C ILE A 124 6.76 -9.20 13.82
N LYS A 125 7.08 -8.12 14.53
CA LYS A 125 6.10 -7.17 15.07
C LYS A 125 6.35 -5.80 14.48
N LEU A 126 5.35 -5.21 13.84
CA LEU A 126 5.46 -3.81 13.42
C LEU A 126 5.43 -2.89 14.64
N LEU A 127 6.20 -1.82 14.56
CA LEU A 127 6.30 -0.79 15.60
C LEU A 127 5.55 0.46 15.15
N SER A 128 5.22 1.30 16.12
CA SER A 128 4.48 2.55 15.93
C SER A 128 5.12 3.43 14.85
N ASN A 129 4.26 4.20 14.18
CA ASN A 129 4.58 5.02 13.00
C ASN A 129 4.88 4.26 11.69
N SER A 130 4.77 2.93 11.65
CA SER A 130 4.78 2.17 10.40
C SER A 130 3.54 2.51 9.56
N LYS A 131 3.76 3.04 8.34
CA LYS A 131 2.69 3.53 7.46
C LYS A 131 3.12 3.72 6.02
N PHE A 132 2.15 3.64 5.12
CA PHE A 132 2.24 4.28 3.81
C PHE A 132 1.90 5.77 3.97
N THR A 133 2.76 6.66 3.45
CA THR A 133 2.59 8.11 3.63
C THR A 133 2.10 8.76 2.34
N LEU A 134 1.01 9.50 2.45
CA LEU A 134 0.46 10.36 1.40
C LEU A 134 1.05 11.77 1.50
N ALA A 135 1.57 12.33 0.41
CA ALA A 135 1.99 13.73 0.34
C ALA A 135 0.80 14.67 0.10
N VAL A 136 -0.19 14.21 -0.68
CA VAL A 136 -1.42 14.97 -0.95
C VAL A 136 -2.52 14.46 -0.03
N LYS A 137 -3.13 15.38 0.72
CA LYS A 137 -4.07 15.10 1.80
C LYS A 137 -5.24 16.08 1.73
N GLY A 138 -6.47 15.56 1.82
CA GLY A 138 -7.68 16.36 1.98
C GLY A 138 -8.07 16.51 3.46
N ASN A 139 -9.23 17.10 3.73
CA ASN A 139 -9.73 17.27 5.10
C ASN A 139 -10.15 15.96 5.77
N ARG A 140 -10.55 14.95 4.99
CA ARG A 140 -10.88 13.60 5.45
C ARG A 140 -9.96 12.61 4.74
N ASN A 141 -8.80 12.36 5.32
CA ASN A 141 -7.91 11.31 4.82
C ASN A 141 -8.17 10.02 5.58
N PRO A 142 -8.11 8.87 4.89
CA PRO A 142 -8.03 7.59 5.55
C PRO A 142 -6.80 7.53 6.46
N TYR A 143 -6.94 6.82 7.57
CA TYR A 143 -5.79 6.45 8.37
C TYR A 143 -4.97 5.40 7.61
N THR A 144 -3.80 5.80 7.10
CA THR A 144 -2.87 4.88 6.42
C THR A 144 -1.88 4.20 7.39
N LEU A 145 -2.22 4.17 8.68
CA LEU A 145 -1.41 3.49 9.70
C LEU A 145 -1.57 1.98 9.52
N LEU A 146 -0.44 1.29 9.51
CA LEU A 146 -0.42 -0.17 9.55
C LEU A 146 -0.72 -0.61 10.99
N GLU A 147 -1.31 -1.79 11.14
CA GLU A 147 -1.60 -2.35 12.46
C GLU A 147 -0.30 -2.80 13.16
N THR A 148 0.00 -2.28 14.34
CA THR A 148 1.28 -2.51 15.06
C THR A 148 1.12 -3.37 16.32
N GLY A 149 -0.12 -3.59 16.77
CA GLY A 149 -0.44 -4.30 18.02
C GLY A 149 -0.37 -5.83 17.94
N LYS A 150 0.16 -6.40 16.86
CA LYS A 150 0.15 -7.85 16.61
C LYS A 150 1.47 -8.37 16.02
N VAL A 151 1.60 -9.70 16.05
CA VAL A 151 2.69 -10.44 15.41
C VAL A 151 2.25 -10.86 14.01
N TYR A 152 3.03 -10.48 13.01
CA TYR A 152 2.86 -10.93 11.64
C TYR A 152 3.66 -12.20 11.43
N SER A 153 2.99 -13.24 10.93
CA SER A 153 3.57 -14.52 10.52
C SER A 153 2.70 -15.06 9.39
N THR A 154 2.89 -14.52 8.20
CA THR A 154 2.11 -14.88 7.01
C THR A 154 2.95 -15.72 6.04
N ASN A 155 2.58 -15.71 4.75
CA ASN A 155 3.35 -16.37 3.69
C ASN A 155 3.93 -15.32 2.73
N TRP A 156 5.12 -15.59 2.20
CA TRP A 156 5.79 -14.67 1.28
C TRP A 156 4.95 -14.42 0.01
N GLY A 157 4.76 -13.15 -0.37
CA GLY A 157 3.88 -12.75 -1.48
C GLY A 157 2.38 -12.78 -1.18
N ASN A 158 1.96 -13.24 0.01
CA ASN A 158 0.56 -13.24 0.45
C ASN A 158 0.41 -12.44 1.75
N SER A 159 -0.14 -11.24 1.62
CA SER A 159 -0.23 -10.29 2.71
C SER A 159 -1.50 -10.44 3.53
N GLU A 160 -1.38 -10.07 4.79
CA GLU A 160 -2.52 -9.74 5.64
C GLU A 160 -2.85 -8.26 5.47
N SER A 161 -4.11 -7.97 5.15
CA SER A 161 -4.61 -6.60 5.01
C SER A 161 -4.64 -5.89 6.37
N THR A 162 -4.16 -4.66 6.40
CA THR A 162 -4.05 -3.81 7.60
C THR A 162 -4.88 -2.54 7.48
N PHE A 163 -5.28 -2.19 6.25
CA PHE A 163 -6.07 -1.02 5.92
C PHE A 163 -6.86 -1.30 4.65
N LYS A 164 -8.12 -0.83 4.59
CA LYS A 164 -8.99 -0.93 3.41
C LYS A 164 -9.60 0.42 3.08
N SER A 165 -9.26 0.99 1.93
CA SER A 165 -9.82 2.27 1.50
C SER A 165 -11.32 2.23 1.26
N SER A 166 -11.91 1.08 0.91
CA SER A 166 -13.34 0.97 0.63
C SER A 166 -14.24 1.48 1.76
N GLU A 167 -13.74 1.53 3.00
CA GLU A 167 -14.44 2.09 4.17
C GLU A 167 -14.45 3.63 4.17
N ASP A 168 -13.46 4.26 3.53
CA ASP A 168 -13.23 5.71 3.46
C ASP A 168 -13.41 6.31 2.04
N GLY A 169 -13.62 5.47 1.01
CA GLY A 169 -13.71 5.84 -0.41
C GLY A 169 -12.38 5.75 -1.16
N ASP A 170 -12.34 6.13 -2.45
CA ASP A 170 -11.10 6.10 -3.26
C ASP A 170 -10.03 7.03 -2.65
N VAL A 171 -8.78 6.55 -2.57
CA VAL A 171 -7.68 7.25 -1.90
C VAL A 171 -6.49 7.49 -2.83
N VAL A 172 -5.73 8.55 -2.57
CA VAL A 172 -4.52 8.88 -3.33
C VAL A 172 -3.45 7.80 -3.10
N LEU A 173 -2.62 7.55 -4.11
CA LEU A 173 -1.47 6.65 -3.99
C LEU A 173 -0.40 7.19 -3.04
N PRO A 174 0.30 6.32 -2.30
CA PRO A 174 1.32 6.73 -1.35
C PRO A 174 2.61 7.14 -2.04
N ASP A 175 3.27 8.16 -1.49
CA ASP A 175 4.54 8.71 -1.96
C ASP A 175 5.75 8.01 -1.33
N SER A 176 5.56 7.46 -0.14
CA SER A 176 6.63 6.79 0.61
C SER A 176 6.09 5.69 1.51
N LEU A 177 6.96 4.74 1.82
CA LEU A 177 6.74 3.66 2.77
C LEU A 177 7.68 3.87 3.95
N LYS A 178 7.12 3.94 5.16
CA LYS A 178 7.86 3.96 6.41
C LYS A 178 7.52 2.71 7.20
N LEU A 179 8.53 1.93 7.55
CA LEU A 179 8.36 0.71 8.33
C LEU A 179 9.35 0.71 9.48
N TYR A 180 8.87 0.28 10.64
CA TYR A 180 9.67 -0.02 11.81
C TYR A 180 9.19 -1.36 12.33
N TRP A 181 10.10 -2.29 12.61
CA TRP A 181 9.71 -3.59 13.10
C TRP A 181 10.78 -4.21 13.97
N TYR A 182 10.33 -5.17 14.78
CA TYR A 182 11.17 -6.09 15.50
C TYR A 182 11.11 -7.48 14.84
N SER A 183 12.26 -8.06 14.54
CA SER A 183 12.41 -9.42 14.02
C SER A 183 12.67 -10.38 15.18
N PHE A 184 11.75 -11.33 15.42
CA PHE A 184 11.81 -12.19 16.61
C PHE A 184 12.99 -13.17 16.56
N LEU A 185 13.28 -13.75 15.40
CA LEU A 185 14.38 -14.71 15.24
C LEU A 185 15.75 -14.04 15.27
N GLU A 186 15.83 -12.80 14.81
CA GLU A 186 17.09 -12.05 14.80
C GLU A 186 17.34 -11.32 16.12
N ASN A 187 16.29 -11.12 16.94
CA ASN A 187 16.30 -10.26 18.12
C ASN A 187 16.82 -8.85 17.80
N LYS A 188 16.28 -8.26 16.73
CA LYS A 188 16.76 -6.98 16.16
C LYS A 188 15.62 -6.07 15.75
N TYR A 189 15.90 -4.78 15.83
CA TYR A 189 15.03 -3.71 15.37
C TYR A 189 15.49 -3.21 14.01
N TYR A 190 14.55 -2.88 13.14
CA TYR A 190 14.82 -2.39 11.80
C TYR A 190 13.96 -1.17 11.47
N GLY A 191 14.49 -0.30 10.61
CA GLY A 191 13.79 0.87 10.08
C GLY A 191 14.00 1.06 8.60
N LEU A 192 12.92 1.43 7.91
CA LEU A 192 12.91 1.78 6.50
C LEU A 192 12.16 3.09 6.29
N SER A 193 12.72 3.97 5.46
CA SER A 193 12.01 5.10 4.87
C SER A 193 12.34 5.17 3.39
N ALA A 194 11.42 4.72 2.54
CA ALA A 194 11.61 4.61 1.10
C ALA A 194 10.60 5.47 0.32
N LYS A 195 11.05 6.12 -0.77
CA LYS A 195 10.15 6.76 -1.74
C LYS A 195 9.56 5.70 -2.67
N LEU A 196 8.29 5.87 -3.03
CA LEU A 196 7.58 4.97 -3.93
C LEU A 196 7.43 5.58 -5.32
N ASP A 197 7.56 4.74 -6.35
CA ASP A 197 7.31 5.13 -7.75
C ASP A 197 5.80 5.14 -8.01
N LYS A 198 5.16 6.28 -7.73
CA LYS A 198 3.72 6.48 -7.95
C LYS A 198 3.31 6.30 -9.41
N ILE A 199 4.18 6.63 -10.37
CA ILE A 199 3.89 6.50 -11.79
C ILE A 199 3.80 5.02 -12.15
N LYS A 200 4.79 4.22 -11.72
CA LYS A 200 4.75 2.77 -11.91
C LYS A 200 3.52 2.14 -11.26
N ILE A 201 3.20 2.51 -10.03
CA ILE A 201 2.01 2.01 -9.31
C ILE A 201 0.71 2.40 -10.05
N SER A 202 0.54 3.67 -10.42
CA SER A 202 -0.61 4.18 -11.18
C SER A 202 -0.80 3.43 -12.50
N ASN A 203 0.30 3.16 -13.22
CA ASN A 203 0.26 2.42 -14.48
C ASN A 203 -0.29 1.00 -14.29
N TYR A 204 0.04 0.31 -13.19
CA TYR A 204 -0.56 -0.99 -12.90
C TYR A 204 -2.06 -0.88 -12.61
N PHE A 205 -2.49 0.07 -11.76
CA PHE A 205 -3.91 0.27 -11.46
C PHE A 205 -4.74 0.59 -12.72
N LYS A 206 -4.21 1.42 -13.63
CA LYS A 206 -4.84 1.73 -14.92
C LYS A 206 -4.91 0.53 -15.85
N LYS A 207 -3.81 -0.22 -15.97
CA LYS A 207 -3.68 -1.34 -16.91
C LYS A 207 -4.54 -2.53 -16.50
N GLY A 208 -4.59 -2.85 -15.21
CA GLY A 208 -5.21 -4.08 -14.71
C GLY A 208 -4.54 -5.35 -15.23
N TYR A 209 -5.26 -6.47 -15.14
CA TYR A 209 -4.80 -7.78 -15.61
C TYR A 209 -5.98 -8.64 -16.10
N GLN A 210 -5.70 -9.64 -16.94
CA GLN A 210 -6.73 -10.55 -17.45
C GLN A 210 -7.18 -11.54 -16.38
N ARG A 211 -8.49 -11.81 -16.33
CA ARG A 211 -9.08 -12.81 -15.44
C ARG A 211 -10.25 -13.51 -16.12
N ASP A 212 -10.34 -14.83 -15.97
CA ASP A 212 -11.53 -15.59 -16.35
C ASP A 212 -12.62 -15.48 -15.28
N MET A 213 -13.83 -15.08 -15.71
CA MET A 213 -15.02 -15.03 -14.86
C MET A 213 -16.07 -16.07 -15.25
N SER A 214 -15.97 -16.69 -16.43
CA SER A 214 -16.93 -17.69 -16.89
C SER A 214 -16.57 -19.12 -16.45
N GLY A 215 -15.34 -19.32 -15.98
CA GLY A 215 -14.84 -20.62 -15.50
C GLY A 215 -14.55 -21.62 -16.62
N ASN A 216 -14.80 -21.25 -17.88
CA ASN A 216 -14.57 -22.05 -19.09
C ASN A 216 -13.70 -21.31 -20.12
N PHE A 217 -13.03 -20.23 -19.70
CA PHE A 217 -12.13 -19.43 -20.53
C PHE A 217 -12.76 -18.73 -21.74
N ALA A 218 -14.09 -18.68 -21.81
CA ALA A 218 -14.82 -18.02 -22.90
C ALA A 218 -14.93 -16.50 -22.72
N ARG A 219 -14.94 -16.01 -21.46
CA ARG A 219 -15.05 -14.58 -21.16
C ARG A 219 -13.94 -14.14 -20.21
N LEU A 220 -12.89 -13.57 -20.80
CA LEU A 220 -11.82 -12.88 -20.08
C LEU A 220 -12.21 -11.41 -19.88
N ILE A 221 -12.03 -10.90 -18.66
CA ILE A 221 -12.19 -9.48 -18.32
C ILE A 221 -10.86 -8.88 -17.89
N ILE A 222 -10.77 -7.55 -17.90
CA ILE A 222 -9.68 -6.83 -17.25
C ILE A 222 -10.08 -6.53 -15.81
N ALA A 223 -9.51 -7.28 -14.87
CA ALA A 223 -9.63 -7.03 -13.44
C ALA A 223 -8.65 -5.94 -12.99
N LYS A 224 -8.99 -5.26 -11.89
CA LYS A 224 -8.14 -4.23 -11.30
C LYS A 224 -7.23 -4.83 -10.23
N TYR A 225 -6.07 -4.21 -10.06
CA TYR A 225 -5.29 -4.35 -8.84
C TYR A 225 -5.98 -3.58 -7.72
N GLN A 226 -5.85 -4.06 -6.49
CA GLN A 226 -6.56 -3.52 -5.33
C GLN A 226 -5.73 -3.61 -4.04
N ASP A 227 -4.47 -4.03 -4.09
CA ASP A 227 -3.65 -4.21 -2.88
C ASP A 227 -2.22 -3.71 -3.11
N LEU A 228 -1.65 -3.00 -2.14
CA LEU A 228 -0.23 -2.66 -2.04
C LEU A 228 0.37 -3.33 -0.81
N ASN A 229 1.33 -4.21 -1.03
CA ASN A 229 1.78 -5.15 -0.01
C ASN A 229 3.27 -5.02 0.24
N ALA A 230 3.67 -4.79 1.50
CA ALA A 230 5.07 -4.79 1.88
C ALA A 230 5.45 -6.15 2.50
N GLY A 231 6.27 -6.91 1.78
CA GLY A 231 6.93 -8.11 2.27
C GLY A 231 8.17 -7.75 3.06
N ILE A 232 8.24 -8.17 4.32
CA ILE A 232 9.37 -7.93 5.21
C ILE A 232 10.06 -9.27 5.48
N ALA A 233 11.30 -9.39 5.05
CA ALA A 233 12.12 -10.58 5.16
C ALA A 233 13.32 -10.35 6.11
N PRO A 234 13.90 -11.43 6.65
CA PRO A 234 15.07 -11.35 7.52
C PRO A 234 16.24 -10.53 6.96
N GLY A 235 16.99 -9.92 7.86
CA GLY A 235 18.16 -9.10 7.50
C GLY A 235 17.81 -7.73 6.95
N GLY A 236 16.56 -7.26 7.13
CA GLY A 236 16.13 -5.93 6.70
C GLY A 236 15.64 -5.87 5.25
N ASP A 237 15.38 -6.99 4.60
CA ASP A 237 14.92 -7.02 3.21
C ASP A 237 13.44 -6.67 3.11
N VAL A 238 13.07 -5.76 2.20
CA VAL A 238 11.67 -5.37 1.99
C VAL A 238 11.33 -5.39 0.50
N VAL A 239 10.22 -6.05 0.15
CA VAL A 239 9.69 -6.08 -1.22
C VAL A 239 8.30 -5.45 -1.24
N LEU A 240 8.06 -4.52 -2.16
CA LEU A 240 6.74 -3.97 -2.40
C LEU A 240 6.10 -4.69 -3.59
N TRP A 241 4.92 -5.26 -3.38
CA TRP A 241 4.09 -5.81 -4.44
C TRP A 241 2.82 -4.99 -4.66
N ILE A 242 2.29 -5.12 -5.88
CA ILE A 242 0.90 -4.79 -6.18
C ILE A 242 0.15 -6.08 -6.46
N SER A 243 -1.02 -6.25 -5.85
CA SER A 243 -1.82 -7.47 -5.98
C SER A 243 -3.26 -7.17 -6.37
N GLY A 244 -3.87 -8.16 -7.01
CA GLY A 244 -5.31 -8.32 -7.11
C GLY A 244 -5.68 -9.77 -6.78
N ALA A 245 -6.93 -10.12 -7.05
CA ALA A 245 -7.48 -11.44 -6.75
C ALA A 245 -6.65 -12.62 -7.29
N SER A 246 -6.06 -12.51 -8.48
CA SER A 246 -5.30 -13.61 -9.10
C SER A 246 -3.95 -13.23 -9.71
N GLU A 247 -3.50 -11.98 -9.54
CA GLU A 247 -2.20 -11.52 -10.03
C GLU A 247 -1.47 -10.73 -8.94
N THR A 248 -0.15 -10.90 -8.86
CA THR A 248 0.73 -10.19 -7.94
C THR A 248 2.05 -9.92 -8.63
N ARG A 249 2.50 -8.67 -8.57
CA ARG A 249 3.68 -8.16 -9.28
C ARG A 249 4.62 -7.44 -8.34
N GLU A 250 5.92 -7.67 -8.52
CA GLU A 250 6.95 -6.94 -7.80
C GLU A 250 7.07 -5.51 -8.34
N ILE A 251 6.97 -4.52 -7.45
CA ILE A 251 7.11 -3.10 -7.77
C ILE A 251 8.52 -2.61 -7.46
N SER A 252 9.03 -2.88 -6.27
CA SER A 252 10.31 -2.36 -5.79
C SER A 252 10.87 -3.23 -4.68
N VAL A 253 12.18 -3.15 -4.49
CA VAL A 253 12.91 -3.82 -3.40
C VAL A 253 13.72 -2.78 -2.66
N PHE A 254 13.75 -2.89 -1.35
CA PHE A 254 14.42 -1.98 -0.44
C PHE A 254 15.23 -2.75 0.61
N LYS A 255 16.19 -2.05 1.21
CA LYS A 255 16.98 -2.55 2.33
C LYS A 255 16.79 -1.60 3.51
N ALA A 256 16.28 -2.12 4.61
CA ALA A 256 16.19 -1.43 5.87
C ALA A 256 17.52 -1.47 6.62
N THR A 257 17.66 -0.55 7.56
CA THR A 257 18.82 -0.46 8.44
C THR A 257 18.47 -1.00 9.81
N GLU A 258 19.38 -1.76 10.41
CA GLU A 258 19.29 -2.13 11.82
C GLU A 258 19.28 -0.87 12.69
N MET A 259 18.41 -0.84 13.70
CA MET A 259 18.22 0.28 14.60
C MET A 259 18.60 -0.09 16.02
N ASN A 260 19.08 0.89 16.78
CA ASN A 260 19.39 0.69 18.19
C ASN A 260 18.09 0.73 19.02
N ILE A 261 17.94 -0.20 19.97
CA ILE A 261 16.80 -0.28 20.88
C ILE A 261 16.52 1.04 21.62
N ASN A 262 17.55 1.85 21.91
CA ASN A 262 17.43 3.13 22.60
C ASN A 262 16.63 4.20 21.80
N GLN A 263 16.39 3.95 20.51
CA GLN A 263 15.57 4.81 19.66
C GLN A 263 14.06 4.56 19.86
N PHE A 264 13.69 3.48 20.54
CA PHE A 264 12.30 3.08 20.79
C PHE A 264 11.93 3.26 22.27
N LYS A 265 10.65 3.53 22.53
CA LYS A 265 10.12 3.77 23.88
C LYS A 265 8.73 3.18 24.02
N GLY A 266 8.34 2.87 25.26
CA GLY A 266 6.98 2.45 25.58
C GLY A 266 6.58 1.15 24.87
N GLU A 267 5.48 1.19 24.14
CA GLU A 267 4.90 0.03 23.44
C GLU A 267 5.77 -0.54 22.32
N ASP A 268 6.72 0.24 21.80
CA ASP A 268 7.65 -0.22 20.76
C ASP A 268 8.77 -1.13 21.30
N ILE A 269 8.95 -1.20 22.62
CA ILE A 269 9.91 -2.12 23.22
C ILE A 269 9.25 -3.49 23.38
N VAL A 270 9.70 -4.46 22.57
CA VAL A 270 9.21 -5.84 22.65
C VAL A 270 9.75 -6.51 23.91
N LYS A 271 8.85 -7.04 24.73
CA LYS A 271 9.19 -7.60 26.04
C LYS A 271 9.70 -9.03 25.93
N ALA A 272 10.52 -9.46 26.89
CA ALA A 272 11.13 -10.79 26.89
C ALA A 272 10.13 -11.95 26.96
N ASP A 273 9.02 -11.76 27.68
CA ASP A 273 7.90 -12.71 27.77
C ASP A 273 7.17 -12.87 26.42
N GLU A 274 6.96 -11.76 25.70
CA GLU A 274 6.41 -11.77 24.34
C GLU A 274 7.34 -12.52 23.37
N ILE A 275 8.65 -12.24 23.41
CA ILE A 275 9.66 -12.95 22.60
C ILE A 275 9.60 -14.45 22.86
N LYS A 276 9.63 -14.85 24.14
CA LYS A 276 9.57 -16.27 24.53
C LYS A 276 8.29 -16.91 24.02
N LYS A 277 7.13 -16.25 24.19
CA LYS A 277 5.83 -16.76 23.76
C LYS A 277 5.81 -17.02 22.25
N VAL A 278 6.24 -16.04 21.44
CA VAL A 278 6.25 -16.16 19.97
C VAL A 278 7.20 -17.28 19.53
N LEU A 279 8.43 -17.30 20.04
CA LEU A 279 9.42 -18.31 19.63
C LEU A 279 9.12 -19.73 20.15
N SER A 280 8.32 -19.85 21.21
CA SER A 280 7.85 -21.15 21.72
C SER A 280 6.56 -21.65 21.07
N ASP A 281 5.93 -20.84 20.22
CA ASP A 281 4.68 -21.19 19.54
C ASP A 281 4.96 -22.26 18.49
N ASN A 282 4.74 -23.52 18.87
CA ASN A 282 4.92 -24.70 18.04
C ASN A 282 3.58 -25.23 17.48
N CYS A 283 2.53 -24.40 17.47
CA CYS A 283 1.20 -24.84 17.09
C CYS A 283 1.18 -25.46 15.67
N GLU A 284 1.06 -26.79 15.62
CA GLU A 284 0.56 -27.56 14.47
C GLU A 284 -0.95 -27.32 14.30
N CYS A 285 -1.38 -26.07 14.09
CA CYS A 285 -2.80 -25.76 13.92
C CYS A 285 -3.31 -26.34 12.59
N LYS A 286 -3.83 -27.58 12.63
CA LYS A 286 -4.50 -28.26 11.50
C LYS A 286 -5.69 -27.47 10.92
N GLU A 287 -6.24 -26.49 11.64
CA GLU A 287 -7.41 -25.70 11.21
C GLU A 287 -7.09 -24.26 10.75
N ASN A 288 -5.82 -23.86 10.67
CA ASN A 288 -5.46 -22.53 10.18
C ASN A 288 -4.28 -22.62 9.19
N LEU A 289 -4.56 -22.48 7.90
CA LEU A 289 -3.62 -22.56 6.77
C LEU A 289 -2.59 -21.41 6.70
N GLN A 290 -2.34 -20.72 7.82
CA GLN A 290 -1.28 -19.72 7.98
C GLN A 290 -0.32 -20.12 9.12
N SER A 291 -0.09 -21.42 9.31
CA SER A 291 0.55 -21.95 10.50
C SER A 291 1.97 -21.42 10.70
N ARG A 292 2.13 -20.79 11.86
CA ARG A 292 3.33 -20.20 12.47
C ARG A 292 4.38 -21.26 12.81
N ARG A 293 4.76 -22.11 11.87
CA ARG A 293 5.82 -23.08 12.13
C ARG A 293 7.16 -22.35 12.12
N ILE A 294 7.56 -21.84 13.28
CA ILE A 294 8.90 -21.31 13.53
C ILE A 294 9.81 -22.52 13.82
N ASP A 295 9.92 -23.43 12.87
CA ASP A 295 10.78 -24.60 12.97
C ASP A 295 11.75 -24.62 11.80
N HIS A 296 12.93 -24.10 12.08
CA HIS A 296 14.03 -24.06 11.13
C HIS A 296 14.97 -25.26 11.29
N HIS A 297 14.66 -26.24 12.15
CA HIS A 297 15.53 -27.39 12.44
C HIS A 297 17.01 -27.02 12.69
N ASN A 298 17.27 -25.93 13.45
CA ASN A 298 18.59 -25.33 13.68
C ASN A 298 19.34 -24.84 12.43
N GLN A 299 18.67 -24.67 11.29
CA GLN A 299 19.24 -24.03 10.11
C GLN A 299 19.47 -22.54 10.37
N LYS A 300 20.55 -22.00 9.81
CA LYS A 300 20.83 -20.57 9.84
C LYS A 300 19.81 -19.83 8.99
N ILE A 301 19.47 -18.61 9.41
CA ILE A 301 18.62 -17.71 8.62
C ILE A 301 19.27 -17.51 7.24
N PRO A 302 18.57 -17.80 6.12
CA PRO A 302 19.09 -17.69 4.78
C PRO A 302 18.99 -16.24 4.30
N PHE A 303 19.79 -15.35 4.89
CA PHE A 303 19.77 -13.93 4.57
C PHE A 303 19.93 -13.67 3.06
N GLY A 304 19.07 -12.81 2.52
CA GLY A 304 19.16 -12.36 1.14
C GLY A 304 18.50 -13.26 0.09
N ILE A 305 18.00 -14.46 0.42
CA ILE A 305 17.37 -15.34 -0.61
C ILE A 305 16.15 -14.65 -1.26
N TRP A 306 15.35 -13.94 -0.48
CA TRP A 306 14.12 -13.28 -0.93
C TRP A 306 14.35 -12.11 -1.89
N THR A 307 15.51 -11.45 -1.80
CA THR A 307 15.85 -10.27 -2.61
C THR A 307 16.94 -10.52 -3.65
N ASN A 308 17.64 -11.66 -3.55
CA ASN A 308 18.65 -12.12 -4.49
C ASN A 308 18.17 -13.34 -5.27
N GLN A 309 18.38 -14.56 -4.76
CA GLN A 309 18.12 -15.83 -5.45
C GLN A 309 16.71 -15.91 -6.05
N TYR A 310 15.68 -15.52 -5.29
CA TYR A 310 14.29 -15.59 -5.76
C TYR A 310 13.98 -14.64 -6.91
N ARG A 311 14.82 -13.61 -7.10
CA ARG A 311 14.69 -12.59 -8.13
C ARG A 311 15.61 -12.83 -9.32
N GLU A 312 16.42 -13.90 -9.30
CA GLU A 312 17.22 -14.31 -10.44
C GLU A 312 16.31 -14.68 -11.61
N LYS A 313 16.64 -14.15 -12.79
CA LYS A 313 15.84 -14.30 -13.99
C LYS A 313 16.57 -15.15 -15.01
N TYR A 314 15.83 -16.06 -15.63
CA TYR A 314 16.31 -16.93 -16.69
C TYR A 314 15.40 -16.79 -17.90
N ASN A 315 15.94 -17.05 -19.09
CA ASN A 315 15.20 -16.93 -20.33
C ASN A 315 14.41 -18.21 -20.62
N TRP A 316 13.15 -18.30 -20.18
CA TRP A 316 12.38 -19.54 -20.30
C TRP A 316 10.92 -19.37 -20.74
N LYS A 317 10.39 -20.46 -21.28
CA LYS A 317 8.98 -20.63 -21.68
C LYS A 317 8.47 -21.99 -21.19
N VAL A 318 7.15 -22.18 -21.24
CA VAL A 318 6.52 -23.47 -20.96
C VAL A 318 6.11 -24.12 -22.28
N ASP A 319 6.41 -25.40 -22.43
CA ASP A 319 5.88 -26.22 -23.51
C ASP A 319 4.76 -27.13 -22.96
N ILE A 320 3.56 -26.95 -23.48
CA ILE A 320 2.35 -27.73 -23.15
C ILE A 320 1.82 -28.53 -24.34
N SER A 321 2.64 -28.74 -25.38
CA SER A 321 2.25 -29.39 -26.63
C SER A 321 1.67 -30.80 -26.47
N SER A 322 1.90 -31.46 -25.33
CA SER A 322 1.30 -32.76 -25.01
C SER A 322 -0.23 -32.73 -24.94
N ILE A 323 -0.83 -31.56 -24.67
CA ILE A 323 -2.27 -31.36 -24.62
C ILE A 323 -2.70 -30.37 -25.70
N ASN A 324 -3.51 -30.85 -26.64
CA ASN A 324 -4.10 -30.01 -27.68
C ASN A 324 -5.39 -29.34 -27.19
N SER A 325 -5.25 -28.25 -26.42
CA SER A 325 -6.38 -27.44 -25.94
C SER A 325 -6.13 -25.95 -26.11
N SER A 326 -6.96 -25.30 -26.91
CA SER A 326 -6.94 -23.84 -27.12
C SER A 326 -7.63 -23.06 -25.99
N LYS A 327 -8.43 -23.73 -25.14
CA LYS A 327 -9.09 -23.15 -23.98
C LYS A 327 -8.39 -23.60 -22.70
N SER A 328 -7.45 -22.77 -22.26
CA SER A 328 -6.56 -23.13 -21.17
C SER A 328 -6.07 -21.91 -20.38
N GLU A 329 -5.52 -22.19 -19.22
CA GLU A 329 -4.89 -21.22 -18.34
C GLU A 329 -3.59 -21.83 -17.78
N LEU A 330 -2.48 -21.13 -17.95
CA LEU A 330 -1.23 -21.41 -17.27
C LEU A 330 -1.08 -20.42 -16.12
N LYS A 331 -1.29 -20.91 -14.88
CA LYS A 331 -1.01 -20.12 -13.68
C LYS A 331 0.41 -20.38 -13.21
N PHE A 332 1.09 -19.31 -12.86
CA PHE A 332 2.43 -19.33 -12.31
C PHE A 332 2.42 -18.78 -10.89
N TYR A 333 3.13 -19.45 -10.00
CA TYR A 333 3.56 -18.93 -8.71
C TYR A 333 5.08 -18.94 -8.68
N PHE A 334 5.68 -17.93 -8.07
CA PHE A 334 7.13 -17.73 -8.04
C PHE A 334 7.64 -17.60 -6.61
N TYR A 335 8.89 -18.01 -6.39
CA TYR A 335 9.54 -17.89 -5.08
C TYR A 335 9.67 -16.43 -4.60
N ASN A 336 9.72 -15.45 -5.50
CA ASN A 336 9.72 -14.02 -5.11
C ASN A 336 8.34 -13.47 -4.71
N GLY A 337 7.31 -14.31 -4.65
CA GLY A 337 5.94 -13.93 -4.28
C GLY A 337 5.10 -13.40 -5.43
N GLU A 338 5.65 -13.27 -6.65
CA GLU A 338 4.82 -12.96 -7.82
C GLU A 338 3.92 -14.14 -8.17
N ARG A 339 2.77 -13.83 -8.79
CA ARG A 339 1.89 -14.84 -9.41
C ARG A 339 1.11 -14.21 -10.53
N TYR A 340 0.85 -14.97 -11.59
CA TYR A 340 0.00 -14.51 -12.69
C TYR A 340 -0.48 -15.66 -13.56
N SER A 341 -1.42 -15.37 -14.44
CA SER A 341 -1.95 -16.32 -15.41
C SER A 341 -1.67 -15.88 -16.85
N LEU A 342 -1.49 -16.85 -17.73
CA LEU A 342 -1.66 -16.69 -19.18
C LEU A 342 -2.91 -17.47 -19.60
N PHE A 343 -3.68 -16.95 -20.55
CA PHE A 343 -4.95 -17.55 -20.98
C PHE A 343 -4.95 -17.86 -22.47
N ASN A 344 -5.62 -18.95 -22.85
CA ASN A 344 -5.89 -19.35 -24.23
C ASN A 344 -4.63 -19.28 -25.11
N GLU A 345 -4.64 -18.44 -26.15
CA GLU A 345 -3.52 -18.29 -27.07
C GLU A 345 -2.22 -17.87 -26.38
N ASP A 346 -2.29 -16.98 -25.38
CA ASP A 346 -1.09 -16.56 -24.63
C ASP A 346 -0.49 -17.69 -23.79
N ALA A 347 -1.30 -18.67 -23.37
CA ALA A 347 -0.83 -19.85 -22.67
C ALA A 347 -0.14 -20.83 -23.63
N VAL A 348 -0.76 -21.08 -24.79
CA VAL A 348 -0.23 -22.01 -25.82
C VAL A 348 1.02 -21.45 -26.50
N ASN A 349 0.97 -20.18 -26.90
CA ASN A 349 2.04 -19.50 -27.64
C ASN A 349 2.90 -18.62 -26.72
N ASN A 350 3.14 -19.08 -25.49
CA ASN A 350 3.96 -18.32 -24.55
C ASN A 350 5.42 -18.25 -25.03
N ASN A 351 6.00 -17.07 -24.92
CA ASN A 351 7.32 -16.77 -25.46
C ASN A 351 8.41 -16.82 -24.39
N TYR A 352 9.65 -17.05 -24.84
CA TYR A 352 10.86 -16.86 -24.05
C TYR A 352 10.92 -15.44 -23.53
N ARG A 353 11.00 -15.28 -22.21
CA ARG A 353 11.32 -14.00 -21.57
C ARG A 353 12.14 -14.26 -20.32
N ASN A 354 12.93 -13.28 -19.93
CA ASN A 354 13.65 -13.29 -18.66
C ASN A 354 12.67 -13.15 -17.49
N LYS A 355 12.38 -14.29 -16.85
CA LYS A 355 11.42 -14.42 -15.74
C LYS A 355 12.10 -15.14 -14.58
N VAL A 356 11.59 -14.90 -13.38
CA VAL A 356 12.00 -15.61 -12.17
C VAL A 356 11.60 -17.09 -12.22
N VAL A 357 12.24 -17.91 -11.41
CA VAL A 357 12.01 -19.37 -11.35
C VAL A 357 10.66 -19.65 -10.68
N PRO A 358 9.77 -20.47 -11.29
CA PRO A 358 8.47 -20.78 -10.70
C PRO A 358 8.61 -21.72 -9.50
N SER A 359 7.84 -21.46 -8.44
CA SER A 359 7.59 -22.45 -7.37
C SER A 359 6.55 -23.47 -7.81
N ASP A 360 5.56 -23.01 -8.58
CA ASP A 360 4.47 -23.83 -9.06
C ASP A 360 4.04 -23.40 -10.46
N ILE A 361 3.68 -24.40 -11.26
CA ILE A 361 2.88 -24.21 -12.47
C ILE A 361 1.58 -24.99 -12.31
N ILE A 362 0.46 -24.33 -12.57
CA ILE A 362 -0.84 -24.97 -12.63
C ILE A 362 -1.37 -24.80 -14.05
N PHE A 363 -1.51 -25.92 -14.75
CA PHE A 363 -2.11 -25.94 -16.07
C PHE A 363 -3.58 -26.37 -15.97
N ILE A 364 -4.48 -25.48 -16.34
CA ILE A 364 -5.93 -25.72 -16.37
C ILE A 364 -6.37 -25.74 -17.82
N PHE A 365 -7.09 -26.77 -18.24
CA PHE A 365 -7.48 -26.92 -19.64
C PHE A 365 -8.81 -27.64 -19.79
N ILE A 366 -9.43 -27.47 -20.95
CA ILE A 366 -10.65 -28.18 -21.32
C ILE A 366 -10.30 -29.26 -22.34
N GLN A 367 -10.70 -30.49 -22.06
CA GLN A 367 -10.56 -31.62 -22.98
C GLN A 367 -11.86 -32.41 -22.99
N ASN A 368 -12.39 -32.69 -24.18
CA ASN A 368 -13.67 -33.39 -24.37
C ASN A 368 -14.82 -32.78 -23.53
N GLY A 369 -14.89 -31.44 -23.49
CA GLY A 369 -15.90 -30.68 -22.73
C GLY A 369 -15.72 -30.68 -21.21
N LYS A 370 -14.72 -31.38 -20.67
CA LYS A 370 -14.46 -31.47 -19.22
C LYS A 370 -13.24 -30.63 -18.84
N LYS A 371 -13.30 -30.00 -17.67
CA LYS A 371 -12.21 -29.17 -17.13
C LYS A 371 -11.26 -30.01 -16.28
N TYR A 372 -9.97 -29.89 -16.55
CA TYR A 372 -8.89 -30.56 -15.82
C TYR A 372 -7.90 -29.53 -15.27
N LYS A 373 -7.18 -29.95 -14.22
CA LYS A 373 -6.15 -29.17 -13.55
C LYS A 373 -4.94 -30.07 -13.28
N ALA A 374 -3.82 -29.79 -13.91
CA ALA A 374 -2.54 -30.39 -13.60
C ALA A 374 -1.73 -29.46 -12.68
N PHE A 375 -1.21 -30.01 -11.60
CA PHE A 375 -0.40 -29.31 -10.61
C PHE A 375 1.05 -29.78 -10.73
N PHE A 376 1.96 -28.82 -10.82
CA PHE A 376 3.40 -29.02 -10.88
C PHE A 376 4.04 -28.12 -9.82
N GLU A 377 4.32 -28.67 -8.63
CA GLU A 377 4.99 -27.96 -7.53
C GLU A 377 6.43 -28.45 -7.43
N PHE A 378 7.36 -27.51 -7.54
CA PHE A 378 8.78 -27.81 -7.66
C PHE A 378 9.46 -27.90 -6.29
N ASP A 379 10.45 -28.79 -6.21
CA ASP A 379 11.44 -28.71 -5.13
C ASP A 379 12.41 -27.56 -5.42
N GLU A 380 12.63 -26.72 -4.42
CA GLU A 380 13.36 -25.46 -4.56
C GLU A 380 14.83 -25.70 -4.91
N ASP A 381 15.50 -26.59 -4.17
CA ASP A 381 16.92 -26.89 -4.41
C ASP A 381 17.11 -27.53 -5.79
N GLU A 382 16.25 -28.47 -6.17
CA GLU A 382 16.31 -29.14 -7.48
C GLU A 382 16.12 -28.14 -8.63
N ILE A 383 15.07 -27.30 -8.60
CA ILE A 383 14.78 -26.41 -9.71
C ILE A 383 15.87 -25.33 -9.88
N TYR A 384 16.34 -24.70 -8.80
CA TYR A 384 17.42 -23.73 -8.89
C TYR A 384 18.73 -24.36 -9.36
N SER A 385 19.06 -25.55 -8.88
CA SER A 385 20.21 -26.31 -9.36
C SER A 385 20.14 -26.57 -10.86
N TYR A 386 18.98 -26.97 -11.37
CA TYR A 386 18.78 -27.25 -12.79
C TYR A 386 18.85 -25.99 -13.65
N PHE A 387 18.17 -24.91 -13.25
CA PHE A 387 18.24 -23.63 -13.98
C PHE A 387 19.67 -23.09 -14.04
N ASN A 388 20.39 -23.13 -12.91
CA ASN A 388 21.80 -22.76 -12.85
C ASN A 388 22.67 -23.65 -13.74
N ASN A 389 22.50 -24.97 -13.69
CA ASN A 389 23.27 -25.90 -14.53
C ASN A 389 23.09 -25.62 -16.03
N LEU A 390 21.85 -25.35 -16.46
CA LEU A 390 21.52 -25.10 -17.86
C LEU A 390 21.95 -23.72 -18.36
N SER A 391 22.04 -22.72 -17.47
CA SER A 391 22.41 -21.34 -17.83
C SER A 391 23.86 -20.97 -17.50
N GLN A 392 24.63 -21.82 -16.81
CA GLN A 392 26.03 -21.58 -16.43
C GLN A 392 26.91 -21.04 -17.57
N ALA A 393 26.77 -21.61 -18.78
CA ALA A 393 27.56 -21.18 -19.94
C ALA A 393 27.02 -19.91 -20.63
N ASN A 394 25.71 -19.62 -20.47
CA ASN A 394 25.06 -18.43 -21.00
C ASN A 394 23.78 -18.13 -20.19
N PRO A 395 23.76 -17.04 -19.40
CA PRO A 395 22.59 -16.66 -18.59
C PRO A 395 21.29 -16.47 -19.38
N ASN A 396 21.39 -16.14 -20.68
CA ASN A 396 20.24 -15.94 -21.57
C ASN A 396 19.93 -17.18 -22.43
N ALA A 397 20.54 -18.33 -22.13
CA ALA A 397 20.24 -19.58 -22.82
C ALA A 397 18.73 -19.88 -22.75
N PRO A 398 18.06 -20.15 -23.88
CA PRO A 398 16.65 -20.54 -23.87
C PRO A 398 16.46 -21.85 -23.11
N ILE A 399 15.51 -21.87 -22.17
CA ILE A 399 15.12 -23.05 -21.40
C ILE A 399 13.64 -23.32 -21.62
N ASP A 400 13.31 -24.55 -21.99
CA ASP A 400 11.94 -25.04 -22.07
C ASP A 400 11.58 -25.80 -20.80
N ILE A 401 10.52 -25.38 -20.12
CA ILE A 401 9.84 -26.20 -19.10
C ILE A 401 8.78 -27.02 -19.83
N ILE A 402 9.07 -28.30 -20.06
CA ILE A 402 8.20 -29.20 -20.82
C ILE A 402 7.25 -29.89 -19.84
N LEU A 403 5.96 -29.57 -19.94
CA LEU A 403 4.89 -30.22 -19.19
C LEU A 403 4.24 -31.27 -20.08
N ASN A 404 4.50 -32.54 -19.77
CA ASN A 404 3.97 -33.65 -20.55
C ASN A 404 2.90 -34.38 -19.74
N ILE A 405 1.68 -34.42 -20.29
CA ILE A 405 0.53 -35.13 -19.71
C ILE A 405 0.15 -36.25 -20.67
N ASN A 406 -0.06 -37.46 -20.13
CA ASN A 406 -0.44 -38.60 -20.96
C ASN A 406 -1.88 -38.47 -21.51
N PRO A 407 -2.20 -39.08 -22.67
CA PRO A 407 -3.52 -38.93 -23.30
C PRO A 407 -4.71 -39.40 -22.46
N ASP A 408 -4.51 -40.37 -21.56
CA ASP A 408 -5.51 -40.89 -20.62
C ASP A 408 -5.62 -40.05 -19.33
N LEU A 409 -4.82 -38.99 -19.19
CA LEU A 409 -4.86 -38.00 -18.11
C LEU A 409 -4.60 -38.57 -16.71
N SER A 410 -3.91 -39.72 -16.65
CA SER A 410 -3.56 -40.42 -15.41
C SER A 410 -2.18 -40.04 -14.86
N GLN A 411 -1.27 -39.58 -15.71
CA GLN A 411 0.11 -39.25 -15.34
C GLN A 411 0.58 -37.96 -16.01
N ALA A 412 1.45 -37.24 -15.30
CA ALA A 412 2.16 -36.08 -15.81
C ALA A 412 3.65 -36.24 -15.53
N THR A 413 4.48 -35.60 -16.34
CA THR A 413 5.94 -35.52 -16.17
C THR A 413 6.41 -34.11 -16.50
N VAL A 414 7.52 -33.69 -15.90
CA VAL A 414 8.15 -32.40 -16.17
C VAL A 414 9.61 -32.59 -16.50
N LYS A 415 10.10 -31.85 -17.50
CA LYS A 415 11.50 -31.83 -17.88
C LYS A 415 11.96 -30.40 -18.14
N LEU A 416 13.22 -30.09 -17.86
CA LEU A 416 13.87 -28.91 -18.42
C LEU A 416 14.71 -29.30 -19.63
N LYS A 417 14.61 -28.52 -20.71
CA LYS A 417 15.43 -28.70 -21.90
C LYS A 417 16.11 -27.40 -22.27
N SER A 418 17.40 -27.47 -22.56
CA SER A 418 18.15 -26.37 -23.19
C SER A 418 19.15 -26.94 -24.19
N LYS A 419 19.02 -26.54 -25.46
CA LYS A 419 19.80 -27.09 -26.59
C LYS A 419 19.72 -28.63 -26.61
N ASN A 420 20.85 -29.31 -26.40
CA ASN A 420 20.98 -30.77 -26.42
C ASN A 420 20.97 -31.39 -25.01
N ARG A 421 20.74 -30.61 -23.96
CA ARG A 421 20.66 -31.10 -22.58
C ARG A 421 19.21 -31.14 -22.13
N THR A 422 18.86 -32.25 -21.47
CA THR A 422 17.55 -32.47 -20.88
C THR A 422 17.74 -32.96 -19.45
N LEU A 423 16.99 -32.40 -18.51
CA LEU A 423 16.99 -32.77 -17.10
C LEU A 423 15.57 -33.17 -16.69
N ASP A 424 15.44 -34.36 -16.11
CA ASP A 424 14.19 -34.87 -15.55
C ASP A 424 14.11 -34.51 -14.06
N PHE A 425 12.94 -34.04 -13.61
CA PHE A 425 12.72 -33.78 -12.18
C PHE A 425 12.44 -35.08 -11.44
N VAL A 426 13.08 -35.26 -10.28
CA VAL A 426 12.88 -36.45 -9.43
C VAL A 426 12.39 -36.11 -8.03
N LYS A 427 12.46 -34.85 -7.60
CA LYS A 427 12.04 -34.39 -6.27
C LYS A 427 10.77 -33.54 -6.25
N MET A 428 9.98 -33.53 -7.33
CA MET A 428 8.71 -32.79 -7.40
C MET A 428 7.88 -32.97 -6.12
N LYS A 429 7.52 -31.86 -5.45
CA LYS A 429 6.71 -31.87 -4.22
C LYS A 429 5.29 -32.36 -4.50
N THR A 430 4.70 -31.86 -5.59
CA THR A 430 3.39 -32.28 -6.07
C THR A 430 3.41 -32.43 -7.59
N LEU A 431 2.95 -33.59 -8.07
CA LEU A 431 2.72 -33.86 -9.49
C LEU A 431 1.43 -34.65 -9.64
N ARG A 432 0.33 -34.00 -10.02
CA ARG A 432 -0.98 -34.67 -10.13
C ARG A 432 -1.94 -33.98 -11.07
N ILE A 433 -2.85 -34.77 -11.64
CA ILE A 433 -3.95 -34.29 -12.48
C ILE A 433 -5.26 -34.49 -11.71
N ARG A 434 -6.14 -33.49 -11.76
CA ARG A 434 -7.47 -33.54 -11.16
C ARG A 434 -8.51 -33.11 -12.18
N LYS A 435 -9.57 -33.89 -12.33
CA LYS A 435 -10.80 -33.44 -12.98
C LYS A 435 -11.57 -32.53 -12.02
N PHE A 436 -12.11 -31.41 -12.50
CA PHE A 436 -13.08 -30.65 -11.70
C PHE A 436 -14.32 -31.50 -11.47
N LYS A 437 -14.80 -31.55 -10.22
CA LYS A 437 -16.15 -32.04 -9.92
C LYS A 437 -17.10 -30.88 -10.25
N ASP A 438 -18.11 -31.17 -11.05
CA ASP A 438 -19.18 -30.23 -11.41
C ASP A 438 -19.96 -29.79 -10.16
#